data_AF-A0A954VFD5-F1
#
_entry.id   AF-A0A954VFD5-F1
#
_cell.length_a   1.000
_cell.length_b   1.000
_cell.length_c   1.000
_cell.angle_alpha   90.00
_cell.angle_beta   90.00
_cell.angle_gamma   90.00
#
_symmetry.space_group_name_H-M   'P 1'
#
loop_
_entity.id
_entity.type
_entity.pdbx_description
1 polymer ?
#
loop_
_entity_poly.entity_id
_entity_poly.type
_entity_poly.pdbx_seq_one_letter_code
_entity_poly.pdbx_strand_id
1 'polypeptide(L)'
;MNKSNLMTWPIAIAFCLSISTRAMCRDIFVNNLSGDDRRTGEQEESLSALQGPVRSIARALRAAGPSDRIVIANTGEPYRESVTLQGARHSGSEAFPFTIEGNGATLDGTAPVHPGSWRVVADHVSEWTPQHFDFHQLFIAGKLAQFRPIYSPFMLSELEPQQWTTWNGNVFFRADKDSLPLAYDLSAASLPVGITLYETRNVIVRDLVIRGYRLDAINAHDSVFGCQLQRVTAIENGRSGISIGGASRVCVQACQLKDNGVAQLRTEQVSCADVRGTELAAGRGAQWQRDGGALVIDGESAE
;
A
#
# COMPACT_ATOMS: atom_id res chain seq x y z
N MET A 1 59.98 27.32 58.88
CA MET A 1 59.53 28.04 57.67
C MET A 1 60.29 27.42 56.51
N ASN A 2 59.75 26.77 55.48
CA ASN A 2 58.40 26.65 54.94
C ASN A 2 58.21 25.21 54.42
N LYS A 3 57.08 24.59 54.75
CA LYS A 3 56.49 23.48 54.00
C LYS A 3 55.20 24.02 53.39
N SER A 4 55.05 23.93 52.08
CA SER A 4 53.76 24.21 51.42
C SER A 4 53.55 23.25 50.24
N ASN A 5 52.94 22.12 50.59
CA ASN A 5 51.89 21.37 49.90
C ASN A 5 51.75 21.56 48.38
N LEU A 6 52.22 20.56 47.63
CA LEU A 6 51.70 20.24 46.30
C LEU A 6 50.43 19.38 46.50
N MET A 7 49.28 20.01 46.28
CA MET A 7 47.96 19.40 46.34
C MET A 7 47.67 18.72 45.00
N THR A 8 47.91 17.42 44.91
CA THR A 8 47.57 16.60 43.75
C THR A 8 46.06 16.35 43.71
N TRP A 9 45.38 16.95 42.73
CA TRP A 9 43.97 16.65 42.41
C TRP A 9 43.89 15.32 41.65
N PRO A 10 43.08 14.34 42.08
CA PRO A 10 42.77 13.20 41.24
C PRO A 10 41.79 13.63 40.15
N ILE A 11 42.24 13.61 38.89
CA ILE A 11 41.35 13.69 37.73
C ILE A 11 40.55 12.38 37.68
N ALA A 12 39.33 12.41 38.19
CA ALA A 12 38.37 11.34 38.02
C ALA A 12 37.88 11.36 36.55
N ILE A 13 38.51 10.53 35.71
CA ILE A 13 38.00 10.24 34.36
C ILE A 13 36.75 9.38 34.55
N ALA A 14 35.58 10.04 34.52
CA ALA A 14 34.30 9.36 34.43
C ALA A 14 34.18 8.71 33.05
N PHE A 15 34.55 7.43 32.96
CA PHE A 15 34.30 6.60 31.79
C PHE A 15 32.78 6.33 31.75
N CYS A 16 32.04 7.21 31.08
CA CYS A 16 30.65 6.93 30.71
C CYS A 16 30.66 5.73 29.77
N LEU A 17 30.47 4.52 30.33
CA LEU A 17 30.00 3.37 29.57
C LEU A 17 28.61 3.72 29.04
N SER A 18 28.57 4.31 27.85
CA SER A 18 27.41 4.29 26.99
C SER A 18 27.11 2.81 26.73
N ILE A 19 26.16 2.28 27.50
CA ILE A 19 25.50 1.02 27.19
C ILE A 19 24.92 1.23 25.80
N SER A 20 25.64 0.76 24.79
CA SER A 20 25.17 0.69 23.42
C SER A 20 24.02 -0.30 23.47
N THR A 21 22.80 0.19 23.66
CA THR A 21 21.61 -0.56 23.30
C THR A 21 21.82 -0.89 21.84
N ARG A 22 22.16 -2.16 21.56
CA ARG A 22 22.11 -2.68 20.21
C ARG A 22 20.69 -2.37 19.75
N ALA A 23 20.55 -1.40 18.86
CA ALA A 23 19.34 -1.24 18.06
C ALA A 23 19.26 -2.51 17.24
N MET A 24 18.73 -3.57 17.85
CA MET A 24 18.48 -4.81 17.17
C MET A 24 17.37 -4.50 16.20
N CYS A 25 17.70 -4.47 14.90
CA CYS A 25 16.75 -4.69 13.83
C CYS A 25 16.11 -6.05 14.11
N ARG A 26 14.87 -6.05 14.58
CA ARG A 26 14.11 -7.28 14.89
C ARG A 26 13.21 -7.63 13.74
N ASP A 27 13.05 -8.92 13.50
CA ASP A 27 11.98 -9.43 12.67
C ASP A 27 10.67 -9.50 13.49
N ILE A 28 9.57 -9.05 12.89
CA ILE A 28 8.21 -9.16 13.42
C ILE A 28 7.38 -9.92 12.38
N PHE A 29 6.98 -11.14 12.73
CA PHE A 29 6.26 -12.06 11.85
C PHE A 29 4.75 -11.83 11.89
N VAL A 30 4.15 -11.82 10.70
CA VAL A 30 2.70 -11.62 10.48
C VAL A 30 2.14 -12.80 9.72
N ASN A 31 1.02 -13.36 10.19
CA ASN A 31 0.29 -14.42 9.51
C ASN A 31 -1.23 -14.25 9.74
N ASN A 32 -2.00 -13.93 8.69
CA ASN A 32 -3.45 -13.70 8.81
C ASN A 32 -4.27 -14.95 9.14
N LEU A 33 -3.72 -16.16 8.98
CA LEU A 33 -4.41 -17.42 9.28
C LEU A 33 -4.05 -17.99 10.65
N SER A 34 -2.75 -18.12 10.93
CA SER A 34 -2.27 -18.75 12.17
C SER A 34 -1.96 -17.75 13.28
N GLY A 35 -1.87 -16.45 12.96
CA GLY A 35 -1.47 -15.39 13.89
C GLY A 35 -2.57 -14.95 14.87
N ASP A 36 -2.13 -14.29 15.94
CA ASP A 36 -3.01 -13.66 16.94
C ASP A 36 -2.38 -12.34 17.38
N ASP A 37 -3.13 -11.24 17.31
CA ASP A 37 -2.62 -9.90 17.65
C ASP A 37 -2.27 -9.71 19.14
N ARG A 38 -2.62 -10.69 19.99
CA ARG A 38 -2.17 -10.75 21.39
C ARG A 38 -0.74 -11.24 21.53
N ARG A 39 -0.16 -11.85 20.50
CA ARG A 39 1.21 -12.39 20.51
C ARG A 39 2.26 -11.31 20.29
N THR A 40 3.52 -11.67 20.51
CA THR A 40 4.67 -10.77 20.37
C THR A 40 5.07 -10.50 18.92
N GLY A 41 4.88 -11.47 18.02
CA GLY A 41 5.39 -11.42 16.65
C GLY A 41 6.87 -11.77 16.51
N GLU A 42 7.56 -12.19 17.58
CA GLU A 42 9.00 -12.49 17.55
C GLU A 42 9.34 -13.87 16.96
N GLN A 43 8.32 -14.68 16.66
CA GLN A 43 8.46 -16.05 16.17
C GLN A 43 7.52 -16.25 14.99
N GLU A 44 7.99 -16.94 13.96
CA GLU A 44 7.19 -17.26 12.76
C GLU A 44 6.09 -18.28 13.06
N GLU A 45 6.37 -19.24 13.93
CA GLU A 45 5.44 -20.29 14.34
C GLU A 45 4.81 -20.01 15.70
N SER A 46 3.61 -20.54 15.90
CA SER A 46 2.91 -20.47 17.18
C SER A 46 3.52 -21.45 18.19
N LEU A 47 4.37 -20.96 19.08
CA LEU A 47 5.00 -21.77 20.13
C LEU A 47 4.15 -21.83 21.41
N SER A 48 3.37 -20.79 21.69
CA SER A 48 2.47 -20.74 22.86
C SER A 48 1.32 -19.76 22.65
N ALA A 49 0.49 -19.57 23.68
CA ALA A 49 -0.62 -18.61 23.63
C ALA A 49 -0.16 -17.15 23.38
N LEU A 50 1.07 -16.79 23.79
CA LEU A 50 1.62 -15.43 23.68
C LEU A 50 2.82 -15.33 22.71
N GLN A 51 3.38 -16.45 22.28
CA GLN A 51 4.52 -16.49 21.36
C GLN A 51 4.11 -17.03 20.00
N GLY A 52 4.45 -16.28 18.96
CA GLY A 52 4.13 -16.59 17.57
C GLY A 52 3.81 -15.32 16.77
N PRO A 53 3.37 -15.47 15.52
CA PRO A 53 3.14 -14.35 14.63
C PRO A 53 1.91 -13.56 15.11
N VAL A 54 1.96 -12.25 14.88
CA VAL A 54 0.75 -11.42 14.98
C VAL A 54 -0.14 -11.67 13.77
N ARG A 55 -1.44 -11.39 13.88
CA ARG A 55 -2.38 -11.65 12.79
C ARG A 55 -2.36 -10.55 11.74
N SER A 56 -2.27 -9.30 12.19
CA SER A 56 -2.43 -8.11 11.36
C SER A 56 -1.13 -7.35 11.13
N ILE A 57 -1.00 -6.74 9.97
CA ILE A 57 0.14 -5.87 9.64
C ILE A 57 0.10 -4.63 10.54
N ALA A 58 -1.10 -4.10 10.81
CA ALA A 58 -1.27 -2.97 11.71
C ALA A 58 -0.77 -3.26 13.14
N ARG A 59 -0.94 -4.50 13.64
CA ARG A 59 -0.40 -4.90 14.95
C ARG A 59 1.12 -4.96 14.95
N ALA A 60 1.73 -5.47 13.88
CA ALA A 60 3.18 -5.52 13.73
C ALA A 60 3.77 -4.11 13.74
N LEU A 61 3.21 -3.18 12.97
CA LEU A 61 3.63 -1.77 12.97
C LEU A 61 3.56 -1.13 14.36
N ARG A 62 2.50 -1.40 15.13
CA ARG A 62 2.40 -0.90 16.52
C ARG A 62 3.51 -1.45 17.43
N ALA A 63 3.98 -2.67 17.18
CA ALA A 63 5.09 -3.28 17.92
C ALA A 63 6.48 -2.81 17.44
N ALA A 64 6.55 -2.38 16.18
CA ALA A 64 7.79 -2.05 15.52
C ALA A 64 8.43 -0.77 16.06
N GLY A 65 9.76 -0.80 16.15
CA GLY A 65 10.62 0.34 16.35
C GLY A 65 11.40 0.70 15.08
N PRO A 66 12.26 1.73 15.15
CA PRO A 66 13.11 2.12 14.04
C PRO A 66 13.96 0.95 13.55
N SER A 67 14.14 0.86 12.23
CA SER A 67 14.93 -0.19 11.58
C SER A 67 14.45 -1.63 11.78
N ASP A 68 13.29 -1.88 12.38
CA ASP A 68 12.72 -3.23 12.45
C ASP A 68 12.27 -3.70 11.05
N ARG A 69 12.11 -5.02 10.91
CA ARG A 69 11.63 -5.69 9.71
C ARG A 69 10.32 -6.41 10.01
N ILE A 70 9.29 -6.14 9.23
CA ILE A 70 8.01 -6.86 9.28
C ILE A 70 8.04 -7.92 8.19
N VAL A 71 7.87 -9.19 8.58
CA VAL A 71 7.87 -10.34 7.68
C VAL A 71 6.46 -10.88 7.55
N ILE A 72 5.87 -10.71 6.37
CA ILE A 72 4.48 -11.09 6.09
C ILE A 72 4.48 -12.48 5.47
N ALA A 73 3.73 -13.40 6.08
CA ALA A 73 3.55 -14.74 5.53
C ALA A 73 2.63 -14.68 4.31
N ASN A 74 3.04 -15.30 3.21
CA ASN A 74 2.17 -15.56 2.07
C ASN A 74 1.34 -16.83 2.34
N THR A 75 0.10 -16.63 2.76
CA THR A 75 -0.82 -17.71 3.14
C THR A 75 -1.75 -18.14 2.00
N GLY A 76 -1.67 -17.49 0.84
CA GLY A 76 -2.65 -17.60 -0.24
C GLY A 76 -3.93 -16.79 0.01
N GLU A 77 -4.19 -16.35 1.25
CA GLU A 77 -5.33 -15.52 1.61
C GLU A 77 -4.93 -14.03 1.73
N PRO A 78 -5.69 -13.09 1.13
CA PRO A 78 -5.34 -11.67 1.18
C PRO A 78 -5.38 -11.06 2.59
N TYR A 79 -4.49 -10.10 2.82
CA TYR A 79 -4.55 -9.17 3.94
C TYR A 79 -5.46 -7.99 3.53
N ARG A 80 -6.57 -7.81 4.25
CA ARG A 80 -7.57 -6.76 3.96
C ARG A 80 -7.42 -5.58 4.93
N GLU A 81 -6.32 -4.85 4.81
CA GLU A 81 -5.96 -3.74 5.69
C GLU A 81 -5.44 -2.52 4.91
N SER A 82 -5.58 -1.33 5.47
CA SER A 82 -4.80 -0.15 5.07
C SER A 82 -3.66 0.03 6.07
N VAL A 83 -2.45 0.21 5.56
CA VAL A 83 -1.22 0.19 6.34
C VAL A 83 -0.55 1.56 6.27
N THR A 84 -0.16 2.12 7.41
CA THR A 84 0.51 3.45 7.45
C THR A 84 1.84 3.36 8.18
N LEU A 85 2.92 3.71 7.47
CA LEU A 85 4.23 3.97 8.06
C LEU A 85 4.37 5.48 8.22
N GLN A 86 4.82 5.89 9.40
CA GLN A 86 4.76 7.28 9.81
C GLN A 86 5.92 7.63 10.73
N GLY A 87 6.62 8.71 10.37
CA GLY A 87 7.61 9.37 11.19
C GLY A 87 8.82 8.50 11.54
N ALA A 88 9.58 8.96 12.54
CA ALA A 88 10.82 8.33 12.97
C ALA A 88 10.66 6.88 13.45
N ARG A 89 9.48 6.51 13.97
CA ARG A 89 9.21 5.13 14.45
C ARG A 89 9.28 4.11 13.32
N HIS A 90 8.71 4.44 12.16
CA HIS A 90 8.68 3.56 10.99
C HIS A 90 9.75 3.97 9.97
N SER A 91 10.91 4.42 10.48
CA SER A 91 12.06 4.85 9.69
C SER A 91 13.29 4.05 10.09
N GLY A 92 14.29 4.02 9.21
CA GLY A 92 15.60 3.44 9.49
C GLY A 92 16.75 4.38 9.12
N SER A 93 17.94 3.80 9.00
CA SER A 93 19.12 4.43 8.41
C SER A 93 19.48 3.74 7.10
N GLU A 94 20.40 4.33 6.33
CA GLU A 94 20.90 3.71 5.10
C GLU A 94 21.52 2.32 5.35
N ALA A 95 22.22 2.15 6.47
CA ALA A 95 22.81 0.86 6.88
C ALA A 95 21.77 -0.13 7.46
N PHE A 96 20.70 0.39 8.05
CA PHE A 96 19.66 -0.39 8.72
C PHE A 96 18.27 0.17 8.38
N PRO A 97 17.73 -0.14 7.19
CA PRO A 97 16.42 0.36 6.77
C PRO A 97 15.30 -0.30 7.57
N PHE A 98 14.18 0.42 7.73
CA PHE A 98 12.92 -0.21 8.17
C PHE A 98 12.35 -0.99 6.98
N THR A 99 11.98 -2.25 7.17
CA THR A 99 11.61 -3.12 6.04
C THR A 99 10.22 -3.73 6.20
N ILE A 100 9.40 -3.68 5.14
CA ILE A 100 8.26 -4.57 4.97
C ILE A 100 8.63 -5.61 3.91
N GLU A 101 8.72 -6.86 4.35
CA GLU A 101 8.94 -8.04 3.53
C GLU A 101 7.61 -8.74 3.27
N GLY A 102 7.15 -8.71 2.03
CA GLY A 102 5.86 -9.26 1.66
C GLY A 102 5.84 -10.76 1.35
N ASN A 103 6.97 -11.35 0.95
CA ASN A 103 7.07 -12.77 0.52
C ASN A 103 6.02 -13.20 -0.53
N GLY A 104 5.55 -12.27 -1.37
CA GLY A 104 4.50 -12.48 -2.36
C GLY A 104 3.07 -12.41 -1.81
N ALA A 105 2.88 -11.98 -0.56
CA ALA A 105 1.55 -11.82 0.02
C ALA A 105 0.74 -10.73 -0.70
N THR A 106 -0.59 -10.88 -0.66
CA THR A 106 -1.52 -9.93 -1.28
C THR A 106 -2.15 -9.01 -0.24
N LEU A 107 -2.07 -7.70 -0.45
CA LEU A 107 -2.93 -6.69 0.16
C LEU A 107 -4.12 -6.43 -0.77
N ASP A 108 -5.34 -6.61 -0.27
CA ASP A 108 -6.57 -6.49 -1.06
C ASP A 108 -7.54 -5.49 -0.40
N GLY A 109 -7.77 -4.38 -1.09
CA GLY A 109 -8.66 -3.31 -0.67
C GLY A 109 -10.15 -3.53 -0.96
N THR A 110 -10.52 -4.67 -1.55
CA THR A 110 -11.90 -4.95 -1.94
C THR A 110 -12.78 -5.43 -0.79
N ALA A 111 -14.08 -5.15 -0.92
CA ALA A 111 -15.13 -5.72 -0.08
C ALA A 111 -16.31 -6.19 -0.93
N PRO A 112 -17.05 -7.24 -0.51
CA PRO A 112 -18.26 -7.67 -1.19
C PRO A 112 -19.29 -6.54 -1.27
N VAL A 113 -19.95 -6.39 -2.42
CA VAL A 113 -21.10 -5.49 -2.56
C VAL A 113 -22.34 -6.23 -2.06
N HIS A 114 -23.00 -5.68 -1.04
CA HIS A 114 -24.19 -6.33 -0.49
C HIS A 114 -25.28 -6.47 -1.57
N PRO A 115 -25.85 -7.67 -1.79
CA PRO A 115 -26.74 -7.90 -2.93
C PRO A 115 -28.01 -7.03 -2.92
N GLY A 116 -28.54 -6.72 -1.73
CA GLY A 116 -29.69 -5.83 -1.57
C GLY A 116 -29.42 -4.36 -1.83
N SER A 117 -28.17 -3.97 -2.14
CA SER A 117 -27.79 -2.58 -2.42
C SER A 117 -28.02 -2.17 -3.88
N TRP A 118 -28.36 -3.11 -4.75
CA TRP A 118 -28.60 -2.87 -6.17
C TRP A 118 -30.07 -2.55 -6.46
N ARG A 119 -30.31 -1.55 -7.31
CA ARG A 119 -31.63 -1.18 -7.82
C ARG A 119 -31.66 -1.30 -9.34
N VAL A 120 -32.64 -2.02 -9.90
CA VAL A 120 -32.83 -2.08 -11.36
C VAL A 120 -33.32 -0.72 -11.86
N VAL A 121 -32.65 -0.17 -12.88
CA VAL A 121 -32.93 1.17 -13.43
C VAL A 121 -33.19 1.19 -14.93
N ALA A 122 -32.74 0.17 -15.65
CA ALA A 122 -33.03 -0.05 -17.06
C ALA A 122 -32.96 -1.55 -17.39
N ASP A 123 -33.19 -1.92 -18.64
CA ASP A 123 -33.16 -3.30 -19.10
C ASP A 123 -31.81 -3.98 -18.77
N HIS A 124 -31.85 -4.93 -17.84
CA HIS A 124 -30.69 -5.64 -17.27
C HIS A 124 -29.60 -4.76 -16.62
N VAL A 125 -29.84 -3.46 -16.44
CA VAL A 125 -28.90 -2.54 -15.79
C VAL A 125 -29.36 -2.23 -14.37
N SER A 126 -28.47 -2.47 -13.42
CA SER A 126 -28.68 -2.15 -12.02
C SER A 126 -27.72 -1.07 -11.55
N GLU A 127 -28.20 -0.23 -10.66
CA GLU A 127 -27.47 0.87 -10.04
C GLU A 127 -27.16 0.52 -8.58
N TRP A 128 -25.95 0.86 -8.14
CA TRP A 128 -25.53 0.84 -6.75
C TRP A 128 -24.89 2.19 -6.41
N THR A 129 -25.30 2.78 -5.28
CA THR A 129 -24.69 3.99 -4.75
C THR A 129 -23.59 3.61 -3.74
N PRO A 130 -22.31 3.81 -4.08
CA PRO A 130 -21.21 3.56 -3.17
C PRO A 130 -21.15 4.59 -2.03
N GLN A 131 -20.46 4.24 -0.94
CA GLN A 131 -20.28 5.14 0.21
C GLN A 131 -19.42 6.38 -0.12
N HIS A 132 -18.49 6.23 -1.07
CA HIS A 132 -17.63 7.29 -1.59
C HIS A 132 -17.92 7.42 -3.09
N PHE A 133 -17.75 8.61 -3.70
CA PHE A 133 -18.19 8.84 -5.08
C PHE A 133 -17.10 8.71 -6.16
N ASP A 134 -15.85 8.45 -5.76
CA ASP A 134 -14.70 8.52 -6.67
C ASP A 134 -13.86 7.24 -6.68
N PHE A 135 -13.23 7.00 -7.83
CA PHE A 135 -12.23 5.96 -8.09
C PHE A 135 -12.73 4.53 -7.84
N HIS A 136 -13.92 4.25 -8.35
CA HIS A 136 -14.50 2.92 -8.29
C HIS A 136 -13.72 1.91 -9.14
N GLN A 137 -13.69 0.68 -8.63
CA GLN A 137 -13.35 -0.53 -9.36
C GLN A 137 -14.38 -1.59 -8.95
N LEU A 138 -14.95 -2.28 -9.94
CA LEU A 138 -15.86 -3.40 -9.72
C LEU A 138 -15.15 -4.70 -10.11
N PHE A 139 -15.41 -5.76 -9.37
CA PHE A 139 -14.83 -7.08 -9.58
C PHE A 139 -15.94 -8.13 -9.65
N ILE A 140 -15.73 -9.15 -10.47
CA ILE A 140 -16.60 -10.33 -10.60
C ILE A 140 -15.73 -11.55 -10.27
N ALA A 141 -16.09 -12.30 -9.24
CA ALA A 141 -15.34 -13.47 -8.77
C ALA A 141 -13.84 -13.19 -8.59
N GLY A 142 -13.53 -12.04 -7.97
CA GLY A 142 -12.16 -11.61 -7.69
C GLY A 142 -11.36 -11.12 -8.90
N LYS A 143 -11.95 -10.96 -10.09
CA LYS A 143 -11.31 -10.40 -11.29
C LYS A 143 -11.87 -9.03 -11.61
N LEU A 144 -11.03 -8.10 -12.09
CA LEU A 144 -11.48 -6.78 -12.49
C LEU A 144 -12.54 -6.88 -13.61
N ALA A 145 -13.70 -6.27 -13.38
CA ALA A 145 -14.79 -6.25 -14.35
C ALA A 145 -14.51 -5.23 -15.46
N GLN A 146 -15.04 -5.47 -16.65
CA GLN A 146 -14.79 -4.62 -17.81
C GLN A 146 -15.48 -3.25 -17.64
N PHE A 147 -14.67 -2.20 -17.53
CA PHE A 147 -15.17 -0.82 -17.45
C PHE A 147 -15.51 -0.29 -18.84
N ARG A 148 -16.69 0.33 -18.98
CA ARG A 148 -17.15 1.00 -20.20
C ARG A 148 -17.42 2.47 -19.88
N PRO A 149 -16.60 3.44 -20.32
CA PRO A 149 -16.89 4.85 -20.08
C PRO A 149 -18.18 5.26 -20.79
N ILE A 150 -18.98 6.12 -20.15
CA ILE A 150 -20.14 6.76 -20.75
C ILE A 150 -20.05 8.27 -20.57
N TYR A 151 -20.64 9.01 -21.51
CA TYR A 151 -20.63 10.48 -21.51
C TYR A 151 -22.04 11.08 -21.39
N SER A 152 -23.05 10.23 -21.26
CA SER A 152 -24.47 10.58 -21.15
C SER A 152 -25.24 9.40 -20.56
N PRO A 153 -26.31 9.61 -19.76
CA PRO A 153 -27.08 8.53 -19.17
C PRO A 153 -27.80 7.67 -20.23
N PHE A 154 -28.02 8.19 -21.44
CA PHE A 154 -28.62 7.41 -22.55
C PHE A 154 -27.73 6.24 -23.00
N MET A 155 -26.42 6.28 -22.74
CA MET A 155 -25.51 5.19 -23.09
C MET A 155 -25.59 4.01 -22.12
N LEU A 156 -26.35 4.09 -21.02
CA LEU A 156 -26.51 2.96 -20.09
C LEU A 156 -27.08 1.73 -20.80
N SER A 157 -27.94 1.91 -21.80
CA SER A 157 -28.47 0.81 -22.61
C SER A 157 -27.43 0.16 -23.52
N GLU A 158 -26.29 0.81 -23.76
CA GLU A 158 -25.20 0.31 -24.61
C GLU A 158 -24.19 -0.56 -23.86
N LEU A 159 -24.28 -0.65 -22.53
CA LEU A 159 -23.45 -1.59 -21.77
C LEU A 159 -23.67 -3.00 -22.31
N GLU A 160 -22.60 -3.75 -22.52
CA GLU A 160 -22.67 -5.19 -22.80
C GLU A 160 -22.75 -5.97 -21.48
N PRO A 161 -23.19 -7.24 -21.48
CA PRO A 161 -23.23 -8.04 -20.27
C PRO A 161 -21.89 -8.07 -19.54
N GLN A 162 -21.94 -8.01 -18.21
CA GLN A 162 -20.80 -7.98 -17.30
C GLN A 162 -19.91 -6.72 -17.40
N GLN A 163 -20.32 -5.73 -18.20
CA GLN A 163 -19.72 -4.41 -18.16
C GLN A 163 -20.30 -3.56 -17.04
N TRP A 164 -19.49 -2.61 -16.62
CA TRP A 164 -19.89 -1.62 -15.64
C TRP A 164 -19.40 -0.22 -16.01
N THR A 165 -20.06 0.77 -15.44
CA THR A 165 -19.68 2.18 -15.61
C THR A 165 -19.98 3.00 -14.37
N THR A 166 -19.57 4.26 -14.39
CA THR A 166 -19.92 5.25 -13.38
C THR A 166 -20.63 6.43 -14.01
N TRP A 167 -21.71 6.90 -13.38
CA TRP A 167 -22.38 8.14 -13.77
C TRP A 167 -22.90 8.86 -12.54
N ASN A 168 -22.58 10.15 -12.41
CA ASN A 168 -22.99 10.99 -11.27
C ASN A 168 -22.69 10.36 -9.89
N GLY A 169 -21.51 9.74 -9.75
CA GLY A 169 -21.06 9.08 -8.51
C GLY A 169 -21.67 7.70 -8.25
N ASN A 170 -22.64 7.24 -9.05
CA ASN A 170 -23.22 5.90 -8.93
C ASN A 170 -22.51 4.90 -9.85
N VAL A 171 -22.53 3.63 -9.44
CA VAL A 171 -22.01 2.50 -10.21
C VAL A 171 -23.17 1.80 -10.91
N PHE A 172 -23.02 1.55 -12.20
CA PHE A 172 -24.00 0.82 -13.01
C PHE A 172 -23.36 -0.46 -13.50
N PHE A 173 -24.07 -1.57 -13.37
CA PHE A 173 -23.64 -2.89 -13.81
C PHE A 173 -24.72 -3.52 -14.67
N ARG A 174 -24.32 -4.10 -15.80
CA ARG A 174 -25.22 -4.86 -16.65
C ARG A 174 -25.07 -6.35 -16.39
N ALA A 175 -26.13 -6.98 -15.91
CA ALA A 175 -26.20 -8.43 -15.80
C ALA A 175 -26.44 -9.09 -17.17
N ASP A 176 -26.12 -10.37 -17.25
CA ASP A 176 -26.56 -11.23 -18.36
C ASP A 176 -28.08 -11.26 -18.46
N LYS A 177 -28.58 -11.61 -19.65
CA LYS A 177 -30.00 -11.80 -19.86
C LYS A 177 -30.54 -12.80 -18.82
N ASP A 178 -31.68 -12.47 -18.23
CA ASP A 178 -32.36 -13.27 -17.20
C ASP A 178 -31.57 -13.44 -15.88
N SER A 179 -30.50 -12.67 -15.67
CA SER A 179 -29.72 -12.64 -14.43
C SER A 179 -29.89 -11.32 -13.67
N LEU A 180 -29.60 -11.37 -12.37
CA LEU A 180 -29.55 -10.21 -11.47
C LEU A 180 -28.14 -10.04 -10.90
N PRO A 181 -27.75 -8.85 -10.43
CA PRO A 181 -26.45 -8.64 -9.78
C PRO A 181 -26.13 -9.62 -8.64
N LEU A 182 -27.15 -10.05 -7.88
CA LEU A 182 -27.02 -11.05 -6.82
C LEU A 182 -26.50 -12.42 -7.31
N ALA A 183 -26.64 -12.73 -8.60
CA ALA A 183 -26.13 -13.98 -9.18
C ALA A 183 -24.59 -13.98 -9.37
N TYR A 184 -23.94 -12.83 -9.17
CA TYR A 184 -22.50 -12.65 -9.33
C TYR A 184 -21.83 -12.45 -7.96
N ASP A 185 -20.60 -12.96 -7.83
CA ASP A 185 -19.71 -12.62 -6.71
C ASP A 185 -19.10 -11.23 -6.96
N LEU A 186 -19.91 -10.19 -6.70
CA LEU A 186 -19.52 -8.80 -6.89
C LEU A 186 -18.78 -8.27 -5.66
N SER A 187 -17.59 -7.74 -5.89
CA SER A 187 -16.86 -6.93 -4.92
C SER A 187 -16.45 -5.60 -5.54
N ALA A 188 -16.14 -4.62 -4.70
CA ALA A 188 -15.70 -3.31 -5.13
C ALA A 188 -14.56 -2.81 -4.26
N ALA A 189 -13.75 -1.91 -4.83
CA ALA A 189 -12.72 -1.21 -4.06
C ALA A 189 -13.37 -0.45 -2.88
N SER A 190 -12.97 -0.79 -1.65
CA SER A 190 -13.59 -0.27 -0.43
C SER A 190 -12.59 0.45 0.46
N LEU A 191 -11.36 -0.06 0.59
CA LEU A 191 -10.31 0.57 1.38
C LEU A 191 -9.62 1.69 0.58
N PRO A 192 -9.19 2.79 1.23
CA PRO A 192 -8.69 3.97 0.52
C PRO A 192 -7.31 3.75 -0.10
N VAL A 193 -6.32 3.31 0.67
CA VAL A 193 -4.91 3.17 0.22
C VAL A 193 -4.34 1.88 0.80
N GLY A 194 -3.50 1.18 0.04
CA GLY A 194 -2.79 -0.01 0.53
C GLY A 194 -1.75 0.33 1.58
N ILE A 195 -0.68 1.02 1.16
CA ILE A 195 0.39 1.49 2.02
C ILE A 195 0.52 3.00 1.91
N THR A 196 0.41 3.70 3.04
CA THR A 196 0.74 5.12 3.17
C THR A 196 2.12 5.27 3.81
N LEU A 197 2.99 6.06 3.20
CA LEU A 197 4.27 6.50 3.74
C LEU A 197 4.19 8.01 4.00
N TYR A 198 4.40 8.42 5.25
CA TYR A 198 4.31 9.82 5.67
C TYR A 198 5.47 10.18 6.60
N GLU A 199 6.28 11.18 6.25
CA GLU A 199 7.45 11.62 7.04
C GLU A 199 8.44 10.48 7.40
N THR A 200 8.60 9.50 6.52
CA THR A 200 9.47 8.32 6.76
C THR A 200 10.84 8.43 6.07
N ARG A 201 11.87 7.84 6.67
CA ARG A 201 13.22 7.76 6.10
C ARG A 201 13.74 6.33 6.00
N ASN A 202 14.42 6.00 4.90
CA ASN A 202 15.11 4.72 4.67
C ASN A 202 14.18 3.52 4.92
N VAL A 203 13.08 3.47 4.16
CA VAL A 203 12.07 2.40 4.22
C VAL A 203 12.18 1.55 2.96
N ILE A 204 12.20 0.23 3.12
CA ILE A 204 12.08 -0.72 2.02
C ILE A 204 10.72 -1.41 2.11
N VAL A 205 9.94 -1.38 1.03
CA VAL A 205 8.74 -2.20 0.86
C VAL A 205 9.00 -3.13 -0.32
N ARG A 206 8.89 -4.45 -0.11
CA ARG A 206 9.20 -5.40 -1.17
C ARG A 206 8.34 -6.65 -1.20
N ASP A 207 8.27 -7.26 -2.37
CA ASP A 207 7.63 -8.56 -2.62
C ASP A 207 6.16 -8.61 -2.19
N LEU A 208 5.38 -7.58 -2.56
CA LEU A 208 3.95 -7.50 -2.29
C LEU A 208 3.13 -7.38 -3.57
N VAL A 209 1.96 -8.03 -3.57
CA VAL A 209 0.88 -7.72 -4.50
C VAL A 209 -0.10 -6.79 -3.79
N ILE A 210 -0.41 -5.63 -4.36
CA ILE A 210 -1.32 -4.65 -3.75
C ILE A 210 -2.39 -4.29 -4.77
N ARG A 211 -3.66 -4.58 -4.45
CA ARG A 211 -4.77 -4.42 -5.40
C ARG A 211 -6.06 -3.96 -4.77
N GLY A 212 -6.94 -3.43 -5.63
CA GLY A 212 -8.33 -3.18 -5.27
C GLY A 212 -8.55 -2.08 -4.23
N TYR A 213 -7.57 -1.18 -4.04
CA TYR A 213 -7.77 0.02 -3.24
C TYR A 213 -8.41 1.13 -4.07
N ARG A 214 -9.22 1.96 -3.41
CA ARG A 214 -9.97 3.01 -4.08
C ARG A 214 -9.06 4.11 -4.62
N LEU A 215 -8.04 4.52 -3.85
CA LEU A 215 -7.04 5.47 -4.31
C LEU A 215 -5.83 4.71 -4.84
N ASP A 216 -4.76 4.63 -4.06
CA ASP A 216 -3.48 4.13 -4.53
C ASP A 216 -3.08 2.83 -3.82
N ALA A 217 -2.36 1.96 -4.52
CA ALA A 217 -1.73 0.82 -3.85
C ALA A 217 -0.66 1.30 -2.86
N ILE A 218 0.22 2.22 -3.28
CA ILE A 218 1.17 2.90 -2.41
C ILE A 218 1.09 4.41 -2.61
N ASN A 219 0.95 5.14 -1.50
CA ASN A 219 1.00 6.59 -1.47
C ASN A 219 2.16 7.06 -0.58
N ALA A 220 3.14 7.73 -1.18
CA ALA A 220 4.27 8.34 -0.47
C ALA A 220 4.15 9.86 -0.53
N HIS A 221 3.78 10.51 0.58
CA HIS A 221 3.65 11.96 0.63
C HIS A 221 4.33 12.57 1.85
N ASP A 222 4.69 13.85 1.70
CA ASP A 222 5.25 14.72 2.74
C ASP A 222 6.48 14.15 3.47
N SER A 223 7.66 14.37 2.87
CA SER A 223 8.98 14.08 3.45
C SER A 223 9.35 12.59 3.54
N VAL A 224 9.01 11.82 2.51
CA VAL A 224 9.49 10.43 2.36
C VAL A 224 10.84 10.42 1.65
N PHE A 225 11.91 9.98 2.31
CA PHE A 225 13.28 9.99 1.74
C PHE A 225 14.00 8.65 1.90
N GLY A 226 14.78 8.26 0.89
CA GLY A 226 15.51 6.99 0.89
C GLY A 226 14.57 5.78 0.87
N CYS A 227 13.32 5.98 0.44
CA CYS A 227 12.36 4.89 0.30
C CYS A 227 12.62 4.11 -0.98
N GLN A 228 12.57 2.79 -0.88
CA GLN A 228 12.71 1.86 -2.00
C GLN A 228 11.49 0.95 -2.05
N LEU A 229 10.81 0.95 -3.20
CA LEU A 229 9.75 0.02 -3.53
C LEU A 229 10.34 -1.01 -4.49
N GLN A 230 10.40 -2.27 -4.08
CA GLN A 230 11.13 -3.31 -4.83
C GLN A 230 10.23 -4.51 -5.12
N ARG A 231 10.10 -4.93 -6.39
CA ARG A 231 9.30 -6.12 -6.76
C ARG A 231 7.87 -6.07 -6.20
N VAL A 232 7.27 -4.88 -6.24
CA VAL A 232 5.87 -4.67 -5.89
C VAL A 232 5.03 -4.78 -7.15
N THR A 233 3.95 -5.56 -7.07
CA THR A 233 2.92 -5.64 -8.11
C THR A 233 1.72 -4.82 -7.65
N ALA A 234 1.52 -3.63 -8.23
CA ALA A 234 0.42 -2.72 -7.87
C ALA A 234 -0.61 -2.66 -9.00
N ILE A 235 -1.75 -3.32 -8.79
CA ILE A 235 -2.70 -3.59 -9.87
C ILE A 235 -4.13 -3.25 -9.50
N GLU A 236 -4.92 -2.82 -10.49
CA GLU A 236 -6.38 -2.72 -10.36
C GLU A 236 -6.83 -1.79 -9.20
N ASN A 237 -6.02 -0.77 -8.87
CA ASN A 237 -6.40 0.27 -7.91
C ASN A 237 -7.20 1.38 -8.62
N GLY A 238 -8.06 2.07 -7.90
CA GLY A 238 -8.99 3.04 -8.48
C GLY A 238 -8.31 4.29 -9.02
N ARG A 239 -7.23 4.77 -8.39
CA ARG A 239 -6.46 5.93 -8.84
C ARG A 239 -5.11 5.52 -9.41
N SER A 240 -4.14 5.13 -8.59
CA SER A 240 -2.84 4.71 -9.11
C SER A 240 -2.20 3.49 -8.46
N GLY A 241 -1.23 2.89 -9.14
CA GLY A 241 -0.40 1.87 -8.52
C GLY A 241 0.46 2.52 -7.44
N ILE A 242 1.23 3.53 -7.82
CA ILE A 242 2.08 4.31 -6.93
C ILE A 242 1.78 5.80 -7.12
N SER A 243 1.63 6.54 -6.02
CA SER A 243 1.61 8.01 -6.03
C SER A 243 2.68 8.56 -5.10
N ILE A 244 3.47 9.51 -5.60
CA ILE A 244 4.56 10.16 -4.87
C ILE A 244 4.30 11.67 -4.90
N GLY A 245 4.15 12.28 -3.74
CA GLY A 245 3.86 13.71 -3.59
C GLY A 245 4.68 14.37 -2.48
N GLY A 246 4.43 15.65 -2.25
CA GLY A 246 5.16 16.47 -1.30
C GLY A 246 6.64 16.61 -1.66
N ALA A 247 7.45 16.90 -0.64
CA ALA A 247 8.91 16.87 -0.76
C ALA A 247 9.45 15.45 -0.56
N SER A 248 9.08 14.52 -1.45
CA SER A 248 9.45 13.10 -1.34
C SER A 248 10.40 12.65 -2.44
N ARG A 249 11.24 11.65 -2.16
CA ARG A 249 12.15 11.01 -3.12
C ARG A 249 12.10 9.49 -2.93
N VAL A 250 11.60 8.79 -3.95
CA VAL A 250 11.34 7.35 -3.90
C VAL A 250 11.99 6.65 -5.09
N CYS A 251 12.67 5.53 -4.83
CA CYS A 251 13.14 4.62 -5.85
C CYS A 251 12.10 3.51 -6.07
N VAL A 252 11.68 3.30 -7.32
CA VAL A 252 10.73 2.24 -7.73
C VAL A 252 11.48 1.27 -8.61
N GLN A 253 11.72 0.05 -8.12
CA GLN A 253 12.62 -0.89 -8.76
C GLN A 253 11.98 -2.26 -9.00
N ALA A 254 12.09 -2.76 -10.22
CA ALA A 254 11.60 -4.09 -10.60
C ALA A 254 10.12 -4.32 -10.26
N CYS A 255 9.31 -3.26 -10.30
CA CYS A 255 7.88 -3.33 -9.99
C CYS A 255 7.04 -3.63 -11.24
N GLN A 256 5.77 -3.99 -11.03
CA GLN A 256 4.77 -4.14 -12.08
C GLN A 256 3.53 -3.32 -11.73
N LEU A 257 3.24 -2.28 -12.52
CA LEU A 257 2.10 -1.40 -12.31
C LEU A 257 1.17 -1.50 -13.53
N LYS A 258 -0.04 -2.05 -13.35
CA LYS A 258 -1.01 -2.22 -14.45
C LYS A 258 -2.46 -2.07 -14.00
N ASP A 259 -3.35 -1.78 -14.95
CA ASP A 259 -4.81 -1.76 -14.75
C ASP A 259 -5.31 -0.81 -13.65
N ASN A 260 -4.48 0.15 -13.22
CA ASN A 260 -4.90 1.20 -12.30
C ASN A 260 -5.75 2.25 -13.02
N GLY A 261 -6.72 2.86 -12.32
CA GLY A 261 -7.82 3.59 -12.95
C GLY A 261 -7.48 4.96 -13.53
N VAL A 262 -6.47 5.66 -13.02
CA VAL A 262 -6.03 6.97 -13.53
C VAL A 262 -4.62 6.90 -14.11
N ALA A 263 -3.66 6.36 -13.37
CA ALA A 263 -2.29 6.23 -13.83
C ALA A 263 -1.58 5.05 -13.15
N GLN A 264 -0.57 4.46 -13.76
CA GLN A 264 0.20 3.41 -13.09
C GLN A 264 1.16 4.02 -12.05
N LEU A 265 1.81 5.12 -12.39
CA LEU A 265 2.65 5.92 -11.50
C LEU A 265 2.27 7.41 -11.55
N ARG A 266 2.20 8.06 -10.39
CA ARG A 266 1.95 9.51 -10.27
C ARG A 266 3.08 10.20 -9.53
N THR A 267 3.50 11.36 -10.04
CA THR A 267 4.35 12.31 -9.30
C THR A 267 3.62 13.64 -9.13
N GLU A 268 3.70 14.23 -7.94
CA GLU A 268 2.96 15.43 -7.57
C GLU A 268 3.89 16.46 -6.91
N GLN A 269 3.59 17.75 -7.07
CA GLN A 269 4.27 18.86 -6.41
C GLN A 269 5.79 18.92 -6.71
N VAL A 270 6.66 18.72 -5.73
CA VAL A 270 8.12 18.80 -5.88
C VAL A 270 8.81 17.45 -5.64
N SER A 271 8.04 16.36 -5.76
CA SER A 271 8.54 15.00 -5.53
C SER A 271 9.55 14.56 -6.59
N CYS A 272 10.29 13.48 -6.33
CA CYS A 272 11.11 12.79 -7.32
C CYS A 272 10.88 11.28 -7.28
N ALA A 273 10.68 10.69 -8.45
CA ALA A 273 10.62 9.25 -8.65
C ALA A 273 11.78 8.80 -9.56
N ASP A 274 12.60 7.85 -9.07
CA ASP A 274 13.62 7.15 -9.85
C ASP A 274 13.13 5.72 -10.09
N VAL A 275 12.77 5.42 -11.33
CA VAL A 275 12.11 4.19 -11.74
C VAL A 275 13.10 3.34 -12.52
N ARG A 276 13.30 2.09 -12.11
CA ARG A 276 14.32 1.21 -12.69
C ARG A 276 13.77 -0.19 -12.96
N GLY A 277 13.89 -0.67 -14.19
CA GLY A 277 13.45 -2.00 -14.61
C GLY A 277 12.01 -2.32 -14.21
N THR A 278 11.14 -1.31 -14.18
CA THR A 278 9.75 -1.39 -13.72
C THR A 278 8.82 -1.38 -14.92
N GLU A 279 7.87 -2.29 -14.95
CA GLU A 279 6.85 -2.35 -15.99
C GLU A 279 5.70 -1.37 -15.65
N LEU A 280 5.52 -0.37 -16.52
CA LEU A 280 4.39 0.56 -16.50
C LEU A 280 3.47 0.23 -17.67
N ALA A 281 2.53 -0.69 -17.46
CA ALA A 281 1.67 -1.17 -18.55
C ALA A 281 0.63 -0.11 -18.96
N ALA A 282 0.43 0.06 -20.25
CA ALA A 282 -0.72 0.82 -20.76
C ALA A 282 -2.02 0.06 -20.44
N GLY A 283 -3.08 0.78 -20.09
CA GLY A 283 -4.36 0.19 -19.72
C GLY A 283 -5.44 1.25 -19.55
N ARG A 284 -6.32 1.08 -18.55
CA ARG A 284 -7.39 2.04 -18.23
C ARG A 284 -6.85 3.44 -17.89
N GLY A 285 -5.77 3.49 -17.12
CA GLY A 285 -5.05 4.71 -16.78
C GLY A 285 -3.80 4.92 -17.63
N ALA A 286 -3.25 6.14 -17.60
CA ALA A 286 -1.98 6.47 -18.23
C ALA A 286 -0.82 5.64 -17.64
N GLN A 287 0.26 5.42 -18.40
CA GLN A 287 1.45 4.73 -17.86
C GLN A 287 2.05 5.51 -16.68
N TRP A 288 2.10 6.84 -16.81
CA TRP A 288 2.41 7.75 -15.73
C TRP A 288 1.64 9.07 -15.88
N GLN A 289 1.54 9.82 -14.80
CA GLN A 289 1.01 11.18 -14.79
C GLN A 289 1.88 12.06 -13.90
N ARG A 290 2.21 13.26 -14.39
CA ARG A 290 2.97 14.27 -13.66
C ARG A 290 2.07 15.47 -13.38
N ASP A 291 1.87 15.79 -12.10
CA ASP A 291 1.24 17.01 -11.63
C ASP A 291 2.27 17.81 -10.80
N GLY A 292 3.35 18.18 -11.50
CA GLY A 292 4.64 18.51 -10.88
C GLY A 292 5.53 17.28 -10.71
N GLY A 293 6.55 17.43 -9.88
CA GLY A 293 7.55 16.41 -9.58
C GLY A 293 8.45 16.02 -10.77
N ALA A 294 9.58 15.42 -10.46
CA ALA A 294 10.49 14.82 -11.42
C ALA A 294 10.24 13.32 -11.52
N LEU A 295 10.31 12.79 -12.74
CA LEU A 295 10.23 11.37 -13.03
C LEU A 295 11.43 11.01 -13.90
N VAL A 296 12.23 10.05 -13.43
CA VAL A 296 13.35 9.48 -14.18
C VAL A 296 13.06 8.00 -14.35
N ILE A 297 13.07 7.50 -15.58
CA ILE A 297 12.83 6.09 -15.93
C ILE A 297 14.10 5.57 -16.58
N ASP A 298 14.71 4.55 -15.98
CA ASP A 298 15.92 3.87 -16.47
C ASP A 298 17.07 4.84 -16.82
N GLY A 299 17.19 5.93 -16.06
CA GLY A 299 18.21 6.97 -16.22
C GLY A 299 17.83 8.11 -17.16
N GLU A 300 16.67 8.05 -17.82
CA GLU A 300 16.16 9.09 -18.70
C GLU A 300 15.05 9.89 -18.03
N SER A 301 15.10 11.22 -18.11
CA SER A 301 14.00 12.06 -17.63
C SER A 301 12.77 11.82 -18.48
N ALA A 302 11.65 11.44 -17.86
CA ALA A 302 10.37 11.35 -18.53
C ALA A 302 9.75 12.75 -18.59
N GLU A 303 9.69 13.33 -19.80
CA GLU A 303 9.01 14.60 -20.05
C GLU A 303 7.48 14.44 -20.00
#